data_AF-A0A1A8DA96-F1
#
_entry.id   AF-A0A1A8DA96-F1
#
_cell.length_a   1.000
_cell.length_b   1.000
_cell.length_c   1.000
_cell.angle_alpha   90.00
_cell.angle_beta   90.00
_cell.angle_gamma   90.00
#
_symmetry.space_group_name_H-M   'P 1'
#
loop_
_entity.id
_entity.type
_entity.pdbx_description
1 polymer ?
#
loop_
_entity_poly.entity_id
_entity_poly.type
_entity_poly.pdbx_seq_one_letter_code
_entity_poly.pdbx_strand_id
1 'polypeptide(L)'
;KRQGGRVYEQKVAPLFAQAAISTHVIVTEHANHARDHLRTDAELKKYDGVVCVGGDGMFSEIVHGLIWRTQIDSSLDPNSPDETLTSCSLRIGIIPAGSTDCICFATVGTNDPVTSALHIIVGDSQPMDVCSIHHNNTFLRYSVSLLGYGFYGDVLTDSERKRWMGPVRYDFSGLKMFLTHHYYEGTVSYLPARGVVGTPRDAARCRSGCVVCQHNGPKPSERAEKYETDDCENDGDWRTIRGKFLAINAASMSCACPRSPKGLSPAAHLADGTTDLILVRKCSRFDFLRHLLRHTNKEDQFDLNFVEVHRVVRFRFMPRHCQSDSDLELDLLENGKRQIFGQICRDHPACGCAPAYSSWNCDGEILTHTAIDVRVHCRLIKLFARGIEEPQVFEDLTNPCAI
;
A
#
# COMPACT_ATOMS: atom_id res chain seq x y z
N LYS A 1 -5.66 21.73 -8.52
CA LYS A 1 -5.69 21.60 -7.04
C LYS A 1 -6.74 22.52 -6.37
N ARG A 2 -7.97 22.64 -6.88
CA ARG A 2 -9.00 23.55 -6.30
C ARG A 2 -10.43 22.97 -6.27
N GLN A 3 -10.58 21.66 -6.47
CA GLN A 3 -11.91 21.05 -6.55
C GLN A 3 -12.47 20.62 -5.19
N GLY A 4 -11.63 20.36 -4.19
CA GLY A 4 -12.06 19.84 -2.88
C GLY A 4 -13.12 20.70 -2.18
N GLY A 5 -12.85 22.01 -2.02
CA GLY A 5 -13.83 22.94 -1.43
C GLY A 5 -15.16 22.96 -2.17
N ARG A 6 -15.11 23.03 -3.51
CA ARG A 6 -16.31 23.00 -4.36
C ARG A 6 -17.08 21.67 -4.22
N VAL A 7 -16.38 20.54 -4.20
CA VAL A 7 -16.99 19.21 -4.02
C VAL A 7 -17.68 19.13 -2.66
N TYR A 8 -17.01 19.60 -1.60
CA TYR A 8 -17.59 19.63 -0.26
C TYR A 8 -18.85 20.50 -0.21
N GLU A 9 -18.75 21.77 -0.60
CA GLU A 9 -19.85 22.74 -0.52
C GLU A 9 -21.06 22.32 -1.36
N GLN A 10 -20.84 21.82 -2.58
CA GLN A 10 -21.92 21.52 -3.52
C GLN A 10 -22.52 20.13 -3.36
N LYS A 11 -21.73 19.13 -2.94
CA LYS A 11 -22.17 17.72 -2.92
C LYS A 11 -22.26 17.11 -1.53
N VAL A 12 -21.39 17.48 -0.59
CA VAL A 12 -21.26 16.77 0.70
C VAL A 12 -21.94 17.52 1.83
N ALA A 13 -21.65 18.81 1.99
CA ALA A 13 -22.20 19.62 3.08
C ALA A 13 -23.74 19.64 3.13
N PRO A 14 -24.48 19.72 2.00
CA PRO A 14 -25.94 19.64 2.03
C PRO A 14 -26.46 18.30 2.55
N LEU A 15 -25.80 17.19 2.20
CA LEU A 15 -26.18 15.85 2.66
C LEU A 15 -25.91 15.68 4.15
N PHE A 16 -24.75 16.16 4.63
CA PHE A 16 -24.41 16.13 6.06
C PHE A 16 -25.38 16.98 6.89
N ALA A 17 -25.76 18.15 6.39
CA ALA A 17 -26.77 19.00 7.05
C ALA A 17 -28.14 18.30 7.14
N GLN A 18 -28.59 17.65 6.05
CA GLN A 18 -29.84 16.88 6.04
C GLN A 18 -29.80 15.68 7.00
N ALA A 19 -28.63 15.05 7.15
CA ALA A 19 -28.41 13.95 8.09
C ALA A 19 -28.13 14.41 9.53
N ALA A 20 -28.22 15.72 9.82
CA ALA A 20 -27.90 16.32 11.12
C ALA A 20 -26.48 16.01 11.63
N ILE A 21 -25.51 15.87 10.72
CA ILE A 21 -24.09 15.69 11.05
C ILE A 21 -23.45 17.06 11.26
N SER A 22 -22.93 17.30 12.47
CA SER A 22 -22.17 18.51 12.78
C SER A 22 -20.76 18.42 12.21
N THR A 23 -20.35 19.42 11.42
CA THR A 23 -19.05 19.43 10.75
C THR A 23 -18.19 20.60 11.20
N HIS A 24 -16.94 20.32 11.60
CA HIS A 24 -15.90 21.33 11.74
C HIS A 24 -14.96 21.26 10.53
N VAL A 25 -15.01 22.27 9.66
CA VAL A 25 -14.33 22.25 8.35
C VAL A 25 -13.03 23.03 8.42
N ILE A 26 -11.93 22.37 8.05
CA ILE A 26 -10.60 22.98 7.98
C ILE A 26 -10.11 22.90 6.53
N VAL A 27 -9.77 24.06 5.96
CA VAL A 27 -9.17 24.14 4.62
C VAL A 27 -7.66 24.04 4.76
N THR A 28 -7.05 23.02 4.17
CA THR A 28 -5.60 22.85 4.21
C THR A 28 -4.90 23.77 3.21
N GLU A 29 -3.85 24.44 3.69
CA GLU A 29 -3.17 25.50 2.94
C GLU A 29 -1.85 25.03 2.29
N HIS A 30 -1.21 24.01 2.86
CA HIS A 30 0.07 23.48 2.39
C HIS A 30 0.14 21.96 2.59
N ALA A 31 1.17 21.34 2.00
CA ALA A 31 1.44 19.92 2.21
C ALA A 31 1.72 19.64 3.69
N ASN A 32 1.25 18.50 4.19
CA ASN A 32 1.32 18.06 5.58
C ASN A 32 0.52 18.90 6.60
N HIS A 33 -0.28 19.89 6.18
CA HIS A 33 -1.11 20.67 7.10
C HIS A 33 -2.07 19.74 7.87
N ALA A 34 -2.79 18.84 7.18
CA ALA A 34 -3.74 17.94 7.84
C ALA A 34 -3.05 17.02 8.85
N ARG A 35 -1.89 16.48 8.47
CA ARG A 35 -1.07 15.62 9.32
C ARG A 35 -0.66 16.35 10.60
N ASP A 36 -0.11 17.55 10.46
CA ASP A 36 0.45 18.29 11.58
C ASP A 36 -0.67 18.76 12.53
N HIS A 37 -1.80 19.24 11.98
CA HIS A 37 -2.97 19.62 12.76
C HIS A 37 -3.54 18.46 13.60
N LEU A 38 -3.70 17.27 13.00
CA LEU A 38 -4.19 16.08 13.70
C LEU A 38 -3.22 15.57 14.77
N ARG A 39 -1.92 15.85 14.59
CA ARG A 39 -0.88 15.46 15.55
C ARG A 39 -0.85 16.36 16.78
N THR A 40 -0.97 17.68 16.62
CA THR A 40 -0.70 18.62 17.71
C THR A 40 -1.93 19.36 18.23
N ASP A 41 -2.79 19.83 17.33
CA ASP A 41 -3.77 20.89 17.66
C ASP A 41 -5.17 20.32 17.87
N ALA A 42 -5.52 19.25 17.16
CA ALA A 42 -6.85 18.68 17.17
C ALA A 42 -7.13 17.93 18.47
N GLU A 43 -8.21 18.29 19.16
CA GLU A 43 -8.73 17.53 20.29
C GLU A 43 -9.59 16.35 19.79
N LEU A 44 -8.92 15.26 19.39
CA LEU A 44 -9.52 14.11 18.72
C LEU A 44 -10.72 13.49 19.45
N LYS A 45 -10.77 13.58 20.78
CA LYS A 45 -11.85 13.03 21.62
C LYS A 45 -13.21 13.73 21.44
N LYS A 46 -13.24 14.92 20.82
CA LYS A 46 -14.48 15.68 20.55
C LYS A 46 -15.23 15.23 19.30
N TYR A 47 -14.64 14.35 18.50
CA TYR A 47 -15.17 13.97 17.18
C TYR A 47 -15.45 12.47 17.12
N ASP A 48 -16.47 12.08 16.34
CA ASP A 48 -16.77 10.67 16.07
C ASP A 48 -15.98 10.09 14.89
N GLY A 49 -15.36 10.97 14.10
CA GLY A 49 -14.59 10.62 12.92
C GLY A 49 -13.98 11.83 12.22
N VAL A 50 -13.10 11.56 11.26
CA VAL A 50 -12.40 12.57 10.46
C VAL A 50 -12.66 12.30 8.99
N VAL A 51 -13.06 13.31 8.22
CA VAL A 51 -13.36 13.15 6.79
C VAL A 51 -12.33 13.93 5.96
N CYS A 52 -11.61 13.26 5.05
CA CYS A 52 -10.83 13.94 4.02
C CYS A 52 -11.68 14.24 2.79
N VAL A 53 -11.52 15.44 2.25
CA VAL A 53 -12.02 15.81 0.92
C VAL A 53 -10.81 16.12 0.03
N GLY A 54 -10.43 15.17 -0.82
CA GLY A 54 -9.18 15.25 -1.56
C GLY A 54 -8.86 13.95 -2.31
N GLY A 55 -7.62 13.80 -2.71
CA GLY A 55 -7.13 12.53 -3.26
C GLY A 55 -6.30 11.72 -2.26
N ASP A 56 -5.64 10.67 -2.76
CA ASP A 56 -4.87 9.71 -1.96
C ASP A 56 -3.83 10.38 -1.04
N GLY A 57 -3.20 11.47 -1.48
CA GLY A 57 -2.25 12.24 -0.65
C GLY A 57 -2.88 12.89 0.60
N MET A 58 -4.11 13.43 0.48
CA MET A 58 -4.83 13.99 1.63
C MET A 58 -5.21 12.89 2.63
N PHE A 59 -5.65 11.74 2.12
CA PHE A 59 -5.90 10.57 2.95
C PHE A 59 -4.63 10.10 3.68
N SER A 60 -3.50 10.02 2.95
CA SER A 60 -2.20 9.70 3.55
C SER A 60 -1.83 10.65 4.69
N GLU A 61 -2.00 11.96 4.53
CA GLU A 61 -1.72 12.92 5.61
C GLU A 61 -2.54 12.65 6.87
N ILE A 62 -3.84 12.37 6.71
CA ILE A 62 -4.74 12.06 7.83
C ILE A 62 -4.33 10.77 8.54
N VAL A 63 -4.06 9.70 7.77
CA VAL A 63 -3.62 8.41 8.31
C VAL A 63 -2.34 8.58 9.13
N HIS A 64 -1.36 9.32 8.60
CA HIS A 64 -0.11 9.58 9.33
C HIS A 64 -0.35 10.37 10.61
N GLY A 65 -1.17 11.42 10.57
CA GLY A 65 -1.47 12.25 11.74
C GLY A 65 -2.18 11.45 12.84
N LEU A 66 -3.22 10.69 12.47
CA LEU A 66 -4.02 9.91 13.42
C LEU A 66 -3.25 8.74 14.03
N ILE A 67 -2.56 7.94 13.21
CA ILE A 67 -1.79 6.80 13.72
C ILE A 67 -0.69 7.32 14.64
N TRP A 68 0.09 8.31 14.20
CA TRP A 68 1.15 8.91 15.02
C TRP A 68 0.59 9.37 16.36
N ARG A 69 -0.51 10.15 16.35
CA ARG A 69 -1.10 10.65 17.59
C ARG A 69 -1.56 9.52 18.51
N THR A 70 -2.19 8.49 17.94
CA THR A 70 -2.66 7.31 18.68
C THR A 70 -1.50 6.57 19.35
N GLN A 71 -0.36 6.42 18.66
CA GLN A 71 0.81 5.73 19.21
C GLN A 71 1.45 6.53 20.35
N ILE A 72 1.64 7.85 20.15
CA ILE A 72 2.20 8.73 21.18
C ILE A 72 1.30 8.79 22.42
N ASP A 73 -0.01 8.92 22.24
CA ASP A 73 -0.96 8.91 23.36
C ASP A 73 -1.00 7.54 24.09
N SER A 74 -0.54 6.47 23.43
CA SER A 74 -0.40 5.13 24.00
C SER A 74 1.03 4.84 24.52
N SER A 75 1.92 5.83 24.53
CA SER A 75 3.33 5.70 24.95
C SER A 75 4.14 4.67 24.14
N LEU A 76 3.79 4.43 22.88
CA LEU A 76 4.52 3.54 21.98
C LEU A 76 5.57 4.31 21.18
N ASP A 77 6.75 3.70 20.98
CA ASP A 77 7.80 4.28 20.13
C ASP A 77 7.56 3.93 18.66
N PRO A 78 7.28 4.91 17.78
CA PRO A 78 7.08 4.66 16.35
C PRO A 78 8.31 4.05 15.65
N ASN A 79 9.51 4.23 16.20
CA ASN A 79 10.76 3.75 15.61
C ASN A 79 11.02 2.26 15.84
N SER A 80 10.34 1.65 16.82
CA SER A 80 10.40 0.22 17.07
C SER A 80 9.64 -0.55 15.98
N PRO A 81 10.32 -1.31 15.09
CA PRO A 81 9.65 -2.08 14.04
C PRO A 81 8.90 -3.31 14.61
N ASP A 82 9.27 -3.72 15.82
CA ASP A 82 8.75 -4.89 16.50
C ASP A 82 7.56 -4.57 17.42
N GLU A 83 7.22 -3.28 17.57
CA GLU A 83 6.05 -2.83 18.32
C GLU A 83 4.73 -3.23 17.62
N THR A 84 3.75 -3.66 18.41
CA THR A 84 2.37 -3.84 17.93
C THR A 84 1.62 -2.53 18.09
N LEU A 85 1.24 -1.91 16.98
CA LEU A 85 0.60 -0.59 17.00
C LEU A 85 -0.84 -0.64 17.51
N THR A 86 -1.24 0.40 18.23
CA THR A 86 -2.61 0.59 18.74
C THR A 86 -3.53 1.09 17.62
N SER A 87 -4.68 0.43 17.44
CA SER A 87 -5.72 0.85 16.49
C SER A 87 -6.25 2.25 16.79
N CYS A 88 -6.45 3.04 15.74
CA CYS A 88 -7.11 4.34 15.85
C CYS A 88 -8.58 4.16 16.23
N SER A 89 -9.06 4.97 17.18
CA SER A 89 -10.47 4.98 17.60
C SER A 89 -11.37 5.71 16.60
N LEU A 90 -10.86 6.77 15.96
CA LEU A 90 -11.59 7.56 14.97
C LEU A 90 -11.68 6.83 13.63
N ARG A 91 -12.88 6.90 13.04
CA ARG A 91 -13.14 6.43 11.67
C ARG A 91 -12.78 7.51 10.66
N ILE A 92 -12.23 7.10 9.52
CA ILE A 92 -11.80 8.01 8.44
C ILE A 92 -12.78 7.93 7.28
N GLY A 93 -13.35 9.06 6.87
CA GLY A 93 -14.19 9.19 5.68
C GLY A 93 -13.38 9.71 4.50
N ILE A 94 -13.60 9.17 3.30
CA ILE A 94 -12.87 9.56 2.09
C ILE A 94 -13.86 10.11 1.07
N ILE A 95 -13.81 11.42 0.82
CA ILE A 95 -14.56 12.07 -0.26
C ILE A 95 -13.58 12.31 -1.44
N PRO A 96 -13.74 11.60 -2.57
CA PRO A 96 -12.85 11.72 -3.71
C PRO A 96 -12.94 13.10 -4.35
N ALA A 97 -11.80 13.80 -4.44
CA ALA A 97 -11.65 15.07 -5.15
C ALA A 97 -10.27 15.20 -5.82
N GLY A 98 -9.56 14.08 -5.98
CA GLY A 98 -8.25 13.99 -6.62
C GLY A 98 -8.35 13.52 -8.07
N SER A 99 -7.17 13.26 -8.67
CA SER A 99 -7.07 12.82 -10.07
C SER A 99 -7.09 11.31 -10.24
N THR A 100 -6.83 10.57 -9.16
CA THR A 100 -6.55 9.14 -9.18
C THR A 100 -7.51 8.40 -8.25
N ASP A 101 -7.54 8.82 -6.99
CA ASP A 101 -8.47 8.36 -5.94
C ASP A 101 -8.54 6.83 -5.86
N CYS A 102 -7.37 6.17 -5.98
CA CYS A 102 -7.27 4.71 -5.99
C CYS A 102 -7.76 4.10 -4.67
N ILE A 103 -7.48 4.76 -3.54
CA ILE A 103 -7.87 4.25 -2.23
C ILE A 103 -9.40 4.28 -2.09
N CYS A 104 -10.04 5.36 -2.53
CA CYS A 104 -11.50 5.46 -2.57
C CYS A 104 -12.09 4.38 -3.50
N PHE A 105 -11.55 4.25 -4.72
CA PHE A 105 -12.05 3.27 -5.68
C PHE A 105 -11.98 1.84 -5.16
N ALA A 106 -10.86 1.45 -4.54
CA ALA A 106 -10.67 0.08 -4.09
C ALA A 106 -11.34 -0.23 -2.73
N THR A 107 -11.85 0.77 -2.02
CA THR A 107 -12.61 0.59 -0.76
C THR A 107 -14.13 0.73 -0.96
N VAL A 108 -14.57 1.57 -1.90
CA VAL A 108 -15.99 1.85 -2.16
C VAL A 108 -16.47 1.26 -3.50
N GLY A 109 -15.58 1.13 -4.49
CA GLY A 109 -15.88 0.65 -5.84
C GLY A 109 -16.15 1.76 -6.87
N THR A 110 -16.23 3.01 -6.42
CA THR A 110 -16.50 4.18 -7.27
C THR A 110 -15.76 5.42 -6.74
N ASN A 111 -15.56 6.40 -7.61
CA ASN A 111 -14.98 7.70 -7.28
C ASN A 111 -16.06 8.80 -7.23
N ASP A 112 -17.28 8.44 -6.81
CA ASP A 112 -18.38 9.38 -6.67
C ASP A 112 -18.45 9.99 -5.25
N PRO A 113 -18.31 11.33 -5.10
CA PRO A 113 -18.36 12.00 -3.80
C PRO A 113 -19.65 11.80 -3.02
N VAL A 114 -20.78 11.68 -3.71
CA VAL A 114 -22.10 11.52 -3.07
C VAL A 114 -22.20 10.13 -2.44
N THR A 115 -21.78 9.09 -3.16
CA THR A 115 -21.72 7.72 -2.66
C THR A 115 -20.87 7.63 -1.39
N SER A 116 -19.66 8.22 -1.40
CA SER A 116 -18.83 8.27 -0.19
C SER A 116 -19.48 9.04 0.97
N ALA A 117 -20.15 10.15 0.69
CA ALA A 117 -20.88 10.90 1.72
C ALA A 117 -22.01 10.07 2.34
N LEU A 118 -22.71 9.27 1.54
CA LEU A 118 -23.77 8.37 2.02
C LEU A 118 -23.21 7.27 2.94
N HIS A 119 -22.06 6.67 2.62
CA HIS A 119 -21.42 5.70 3.53
C HIS A 119 -21.02 6.31 4.88
N ILE A 120 -20.60 7.58 4.88
CA ILE A 120 -20.33 8.33 6.11
C ILE A 120 -21.63 8.56 6.90
N ILE A 121 -22.71 8.98 6.23
CA ILE A 121 -24.02 9.23 6.85
C ILE A 121 -24.61 7.96 7.46
N VAL A 122 -24.55 6.85 6.74
CA VAL A 122 -25.02 5.54 7.22
C VAL A 122 -24.17 5.04 8.39
N GLY A 123 -22.92 5.53 8.50
CA GLY A 123 -22.01 5.14 9.56
C GLY A 123 -21.39 3.78 9.32
N ASP A 124 -21.23 3.37 8.05
CA ASP A 124 -20.58 2.11 7.68
C ASP A 124 -19.18 2.03 8.31
N SER A 125 -18.70 0.81 8.55
CA SER A 125 -17.39 0.59 9.18
C SER A 125 -16.65 -0.56 8.51
N GLN A 126 -15.61 -0.21 7.76
CA GLN A 126 -14.70 -1.15 7.13
C GLN A 126 -13.33 -1.04 7.81
N PRO A 127 -12.83 -2.08 8.49
CA PRO A 127 -11.45 -2.09 8.97
C PRO A 127 -10.48 -2.12 7.79
N MET A 128 -9.28 -1.59 7.99
CA MET A 128 -8.21 -1.58 7.00
C MET A 128 -6.83 -1.77 7.65
N ASP A 129 -5.99 -2.57 7.00
CA ASP A 129 -4.61 -2.84 7.37
C ASP A 129 -3.70 -1.68 6.96
N VAL A 130 -2.61 -1.53 7.69
CA VAL A 130 -1.59 -0.51 7.42
C VAL A 130 -0.22 -1.14 7.56
N CYS A 131 0.65 -0.89 6.60
CA CYS A 131 2.06 -1.28 6.67
C CYS A 131 2.88 -0.16 7.31
N SER A 132 3.71 -0.49 8.29
CA SER A 132 4.77 0.40 8.76
C SER A 132 6.07 0.09 8.04
N ILE A 133 6.76 1.12 7.57
CA ILE A 133 8.02 1.01 6.85
C ILE A 133 9.12 1.64 7.68
N HIS A 134 10.17 0.87 7.93
CA HIS A 134 11.33 1.28 8.72
C HIS A 134 12.62 1.07 7.93
N HIS A 135 13.67 1.81 8.30
CA HIS A 135 15.04 1.57 7.88
C HIS A 135 15.95 1.68 9.10
N ASN A 136 16.69 0.63 9.44
CA ASN A 136 17.58 0.60 10.61
C ASN A 136 16.91 1.17 11.88
N ASN A 137 15.74 0.63 12.23
CA ASN A 137 14.92 1.06 13.37
C ASN A 137 14.56 2.55 13.34
N THR A 138 14.48 3.17 12.16
CA THR A 138 13.95 4.51 11.97
C THR A 138 12.66 4.41 11.18
N PHE A 139 11.57 4.93 11.73
CA PHE A 139 10.30 4.98 11.02
C PHE A 139 10.41 5.90 9.79
N LEU A 140 10.01 5.38 8.63
CA LEU A 140 9.99 6.13 7.38
C LEU A 140 8.58 6.61 7.05
N ARG A 141 7.63 5.69 6.93
CA ARG A 141 6.29 5.99 6.44
C ARG A 141 5.29 4.86 6.72
N TYR A 142 4.00 5.19 6.77
CA TYR A 142 2.92 4.22 6.67
C TYR A 142 2.51 4.04 5.22
N SER A 143 2.17 2.81 4.83
CA SER A 143 1.58 2.50 3.52
C SER A 143 0.27 1.74 3.69
N VAL A 144 -0.73 2.09 2.90
CA VAL A 144 -2.07 1.51 2.91
C VAL A 144 -2.41 0.81 1.60
N SER A 145 -1.74 1.15 0.49
CA SER A 145 -2.10 0.66 -0.84
C SER A 145 -0.95 -0.10 -1.50
N LEU A 146 -0.03 0.61 -2.15
CA LEU A 146 1.03 0.05 -2.97
C LEU A 146 2.37 0.60 -2.52
N LEU A 147 3.27 -0.33 -2.19
CA LEU A 147 4.69 -0.07 -2.02
C LEU A 147 5.46 -0.74 -3.18
N GLY A 148 6.05 0.05 -4.07
CA GLY A 148 6.69 -0.45 -5.30
C GLY A 148 8.13 0.05 -5.49
N TYR A 149 9.07 -0.87 -5.70
CA TYR A 149 10.47 -0.63 -6.03
C TYR A 149 10.77 -0.99 -7.49
N GLY A 150 11.81 -0.39 -8.06
CA GLY A 150 12.21 -0.63 -9.44
C GLY A 150 11.31 0.15 -10.40
N PHE A 151 10.73 -0.54 -11.38
CA PHE A 151 9.91 0.10 -12.43
C PHE A 151 8.91 1.15 -11.89
N TYR A 152 8.09 0.80 -10.90
CA TYR A 152 7.08 1.74 -10.37
C TYR A 152 7.69 2.92 -9.60
N GLY A 153 8.78 2.67 -8.86
CA GLY A 153 9.52 3.71 -8.16
C GLY A 153 10.21 4.70 -9.10
N ASP A 154 10.83 4.19 -10.17
CA ASP A 154 11.48 5.00 -11.19
C ASP A 154 10.48 5.84 -11.99
N VAL A 155 9.34 5.24 -12.35
CA VAL A 155 8.24 5.95 -13.02
C VAL A 155 7.75 7.10 -12.16
N LEU A 156 7.53 6.87 -10.86
CA LEU A 156 7.12 7.92 -9.94
C LEU A 156 8.18 9.03 -9.88
N THR A 157 9.43 8.69 -9.60
CA THR A 157 10.55 9.66 -9.51
C THR A 157 10.69 10.51 -10.77
N ASP A 158 10.62 9.89 -11.95
CA ASP A 158 10.73 10.58 -13.23
C ASP A 158 9.47 11.44 -13.54
N SER A 159 8.29 11.00 -13.09
CA SER A 159 7.02 11.73 -13.24
C SER A 159 6.91 12.96 -12.34
N GLU A 160 7.49 12.91 -11.13
CA GLU A 160 7.50 14.02 -10.17
C GLU A 160 8.36 15.20 -10.67
N ARG A 161 9.46 14.91 -11.38
CA ARG A 161 10.26 15.93 -12.09
C ARG A 161 9.50 16.60 -13.24
N LYS A 162 8.38 16.02 -13.67
CA LYS A 162 7.59 16.46 -14.83
C LYS A 162 6.15 16.85 -14.48
N ARG A 163 5.93 17.37 -13.26
CA ARG A 163 4.61 17.87 -12.82
C ARG A 163 3.96 18.87 -13.80
N TRP A 164 4.76 19.60 -14.58
CA TRP A 164 4.26 20.56 -15.58
C TRP A 164 3.44 19.92 -16.71
N MET A 165 3.57 18.61 -16.97
CA MET A 165 2.79 17.90 -17.99
C MET A 165 1.41 17.41 -17.53
N GLY A 166 1.03 17.65 -16.27
CA GLY A 166 -0.22 17.13 -15.74
C GLY A 166 -0.29 15.59 -15.81
N PRO A 167 -1.47 14.97 -16.01
CA PRO A 167 -1.64 13.51 -15.97
C PRO A 167 -0.79 12.72 -16.99
N VAL A 168 -0.48 13.30 -18.15
CA VAL A 168 0.30 12.65 -19.23
C VAL A 168 1.72 12.28 -18.78
N ARG A 169 2.21 12.91 -17.70
CA ARG A 169 3.52 12.61 -17.11
C ARG A 169 3.70 11.13 -16.76
N TYR A 170 2.64 10.44 -16.34
CA TYR A 170 2.72 9.03 -15.95
C TYR A 170 2.94 8.11 -17.15
N ASP A 171 2.22 8.35 -18.25
CA ASP A 171 2.36 7.55 -19.47
C ASP A 171 3.75 7.78 -20.11
N PHE A 172 4.22 9.03 -20.13
CA PHE A 172 5.56 9.36 -20.64
C PHE A 172 6.68 8.70 -19.80
N SER A 173 6.63 8.87 -18.48
CA SER A 173 7.61 8.26 -17.58
C SER A 173 7.55 6.74 -17.65
N GLY A 174 6.34 6.17 -17.73
CA GLY A 174 6.11 4.74 -17.93
C GLY A 174 6.79 4.20 -19.19
N LEU A 175 6.57 4.84 -20.33
CA LEU A 175 7.21 4.46 -21.60
C LEU A 175 8.73 4.59 -21.52
N LYS A 176 9.23 5.70 -20.96
CA LYS A 176 10.68 5.93 -20.80
C LYS A 176 11.32 4.82 -19.96
N MET A 177 10.75 4.50 -18.79
CA MET A 177 11.28 3.46 -17.90
C MET A 177 11.15 2.06 -18.51
N PHE A 178 10.10 1.81 -19.29
CA PHE A 178 9.94 0.57 -20.03
C PHE A 178 11.04 0.38 -21.08
N LEU A 179 11.41 1.46 -21.79
CA LEU A 179 12.48 1.41 -22.79
C LEU A 179 13.86 1.22 -22.15
N THR A 180 14.13 1.89 -21.01
CA THR A 180 15.40 1.74 -20.29
C THR A 180 15.56 0.35 -19.67
N HIS A 181 14.48 -0.23 -19.12
CA HIS A 181 14.41 -1.63 -18.66
C HIS A 181 15.50 -2.00 -17.63
N HIS A 182 15.72 -1.13 -16.65
CA HIS A 182 16.70 -1.36 -15.58
C HIS A 182 16.25 -2.48 -14.63
N TYR A 183 17.21 -3.27 -14.14
CA TYR A 183 16.99 -4.25 -13.09
C TYR A 183 17.87 -3.95 -11.90
N TYR A 184 17.40 -4.36 -10.72
CA TYR A 184 18.01 -4.07 -9.43
C TYR A 184 18.32 -5.38 -8.72
N GLU A 185 19.51 -5.49 -8.14
CA GLU A 185 19.97 -6.70 -7.46
C GLU A 185 19.91 -6.52 -5.95
N GLY A 186 19.35 -7.51 -5.26
CA GLY A 186 19.22 -7.49 -3.82
C GLY A 186 18.64 -8.77 -3.25
N THR A 187 18.42 -8.74 -1.95
CA THR A 187 17.87 -9.83 -1.15
C THR A 187 16.54 -9.40 -0.58
N VAL A 188 15.52 -10.21 -0.81
CA VAL A 188 14.19 -10.07 -0.21
C VAL A 188 14.03 -11.18 0.82
N SER A 189 13.84 -10.81 2.08
CA SER A 189 13.51 -11.75 3.14
C SER A 189 12.08 -11.48 3.59
N TYR A 190 11.24 -12.50 3.73
CA TYR A 190 9.84 -12.31 4.11
C TYR A 190 9.33 -13.41 5.03
N LEU A 191 8.33 -13.04 5.82
CA LEU A 191 7.59 -13.95 6.70
C LEU A 191 6.23 -14.25 6.06
N PRO A 192 6.01 -15.49 5.56
CA PRO A 192 4.73 -15.88 4.98
C PRO A 192 3.60 -15.82 6.00
N ALA A 193 2.41 -15.42 5.56
CA ALA A 193 1.21 -15.52 6.40
C ALA A 193 0.84 -16.99 6.66
N ARG A 194 0.76 -17.39 7.93
CA ARG A 194 0.29 -18.73 8.35
C ARG A 194 -1.14 -18.62 8.89
N GLY A 195 -2.03 -19.54 8.50
CA GLY A 195 -3.39 -19.61 9.04
C GLY A 195 -4.38 -18.55 8.51
N VAL A 196 -3.97 -17.69 7.57
CA VAL A 196 -4.89 -16.79 6.85
C VAL A 196 -5.62 -17.60 5.78
N VAL A 197 -6.94 -17.44 5.73
CA VAL A 197 -7.79 -18.06 4.70
C VAL A 197 -7.50 -17.39 3.36
N GLY A 198 -6.77 -18.09 2.50
CA GLY A 198 -6.68 -17.79 1.08
C GLY A 198 -5.28 -17.47 0.56
N THR A 199 -5.12 -17.63 -0.75
CA THR A 199 -3.89 -17.36 -1.50
C THR A 199 -4.02 -16.07 -2.35
N PRO A 200 -2.90 -15.43 -2.73
CA PRO A 200 -2.92 -14.31 -3.68
C PRO A 200 -3.55 -14.64 -5.04
N ARG A 201 -3.73 -15.93 -5.37
CA ARG A 201 -4.34 -16.40 -6.62
C ARG A 201 -5.79 -16.86 -6.45
N ASP A 202 -6.39 -16.62 -5.29
CA ASP A 202 -7.76 -17.01 -5.05
C ASP A 202 -8.74 -16.26 -5.97
N ALA A 203 -9.84 -16.92 -6.30
CA ALA A 203 -10.92 -16.31 -7.06
C ALA A 203 -11.74 -15.32 -6.20
N ALA A 204 -11.72 -15.50 -4.87
CA ALA A 204 -12.46 -14.67 -3.93
C ALA A 204 -11.88 -13.25 -3.88
N ARG A 205 -12.77 -12.26 -3.97
CA ARG A 205 -12.40 -10.84 -3.96
C ARG A 205 -12.87 -10.20 -2.66
N CYS A 206 -12.12 -9.22 -2.18
CA CYS A 206 -12.55 -8.40 -1.07
C CYS A 206 -13.69 -7.49 -1.49
N ARG A 207 -14.90 -7.80 -1.04
CA ARG A 207 -16.14 -7.07 -1.33
C ARG A 207 -16.87 -6.67 -0.06
N SER A 208 -17.98 -5.97 -0.20
CA SER A 208 -18.91 -5.73 0.90
C SER A 208 -19.26 -7.03 1.63
N GLY A 209 -19.18 -7.01 2.97
CA GLY A 209 -19.46 -8.19 3.79
C GLY A 209 -18.39 -9.29 3.77
N CYS A 210 -17.16 -8.97 3.34
CA CYS A 210 -16.07 -9.94 3.25
C CYS A 210 -15.78 -10.66 4.58
N VAL A 211 -15.98 -11.98 4.61
CA VAL A 211 -15.78 -12.83 5.79
C VAL A 211 -14.34 -12.84 6.30
N VAL A 212 -13.35 -12.80 5.39
CA VAL A 212 -11.91 -12.79 5.75
C VAL A 212 -11.58 -11.52 6.55
N CYS A 213 -12.04 -10.37 6.04
CA CYS A 213 -11.85 -9.06 6.66
C CYS A 213 -12.63 -8.88 7.97
N GLN A 214 -13.64 -9.72 8.24
CA GLN A 214 -14.42 -9.69 9.48
C GLN A 214 -13.85 -10.65 10.53
N HIS A 215 -13.37 -11.84 10.13
CA HIS A 215 -12.94 -12.90 11.05
C HIS A 215 -11.45 -12.90 11.42
N ASN A 216 -10.54 -12.44 10.56
CA ASN A 216 -9.08 -12.44 10.84
C ASN A 216 -8.61 -11.29 11.75
N GLY A 217 -9.38 -10.91 12.77
CA GLY A 217 -8.94 -9.91 13.74
C GLY A 217 -7.81 -10.46 14.60
N PRO A 218 -6.95 -9.61 15.19
CA PRO A 218 -6.03 -10.08 16.22
C PRO A 218 -6.85 -10.80 17.30
N LYS A 219 -6.55 -12.08 17.54
CA LYS A 219 -7.08 -12.78 18.70
C LYS A 219 -6.66 -11.95 19.93
N PRO A 220 -7.59 -11.51 20.79
CA PRO A 220 -7.20 -10.93 22.07
C PRO A 220 -6.28 -11.94 22.74
N SER A 221 -5.12 -11.51 23.23
CA SER A 221 -4.41 -12.35 24.19
C SER A 221 -5.37 -12.55 25.36
N GLU A 222 -5.83 -13.79 25.53
CA GLU A 222 -6.59 -14.17 26.70
C GLU A 222 -5.65 -14.02 27.90
N ARG A 223 -5.82 -12.89 28.58
CA ARG A 223 -5.67 -12.68 30.01
C ARG A 223 -4.94 -13.82 30.73
N ALA A 224 -3.66 -13.61 30.98
CA ALA A 224 -2.89 -14.09 32.12
C ALA A 224 -3.53 -15.23 32.94
N GLU A 225 -3.29 -16.46 32.52
CA GLU A 225 -3.08 -17.55 33.48
C GLU A 225 -1.61 -17.95 33.41
N LYS A 226 -0.95 -17.76 34.57
CA LYS A 226 0.44 -18.12 34.81
C LYS A 226 0.65 -19.61 34.54
N TYR A 227 1.34 -19.92 33.46
CA TYR A 227 2.28 -21.03 33.45
C TYR A 227 3.61 -20.49 32.93
N GLU A 228 4.61 -20.56 33.79
CA GLU A 228 6.01 -20.34 33.44
C GLU A 228 6.40 -21.40 32.41
N THR A 229 6.41 -21.02 31.14
CA THR A 229 7.24 -21.66 30.13
C THR A 229 7.95 -20.55 29.37
N ASP A 230 9.26 -20.53 29.57
CA ASP A 230 10.27 -19.91 28.74
C ASP A 230 9.97 -20.24 27.27
N ASP A 231 9.36 -19.31 26.53
CA ASP A 231 9.16 -19.44 25.09
C ASP A 231 9.40 -18.07 24.45
N CYS A 232 10.59 -17.95 23.87
CA CYS A 232 10.91 -16.98 22.85
C CYS A 232 9.80 -16.96 21.79
N GLU A 233 9.30 -15.76 21.47
CA GLU A 233 8.30 -15.55 20.43
C GLU A 233 8.74 -16.26 19.14
N ASN A 234 7.96 -17.27 18.78
CA ASN A 234 8.08 -18.17 17.65
C ASN A 234 8.73 -17.51 16.42
N ASP A 235 10.01 -17.84 16.18
CA ASP A 235 10.79 -17.50 14.99
C ASP A 235 10.11 -18.14 13.77
N GLY A 236 9.13 -17.44 13.21
CA GLY A 236 8.46 -17.91 12.01
C GLY A 236 9.48 -18.02 10.88
N ASP A 237 9.52 -19.17 10.20
CA ASP A 237 10.54 -19.45 9.17
C ASP A 237 10.61 -18.35 8.10
N TRP A 238 11.57 -17.44 8.26
CA TRP A 238 11.87 -16.40 7.27
C TRP A 238 12.33 -17.05 5.98
N ARG A 239 11.72 -16.67 4.86
CA ARG A 239 12.14 -17.10 3.54
C ARG A 239 12.96 -16.00 2.89
N THR A 240 14.12 -16.37 2.35
CA THR A 240 15.03 -15.42 1.71
C THR A 240 15.18 -15.74 0.23
N ILE A 241 14.97 -14.74 -0.60
CA ILE A 241 15.11 -14.79 -2.05
C ILE A 241 16.15 -13.76 -2.47
N ARG A 242 17.26 -14.25 -3.02
CA ARG A 242 18.28 -13.42 -3.67
C ARG A 242 18.00 -13.38 -5.17
N GLY A 243 18.17 -12.22 -5.80
CA GLY A 243 17.95 -12.13 -7.24
C GLY A 243 18.05 -10.74 -7.84
N LYS A 244 17.75 -10.70 -9.14
CA LYS A 244 17.65 -9.49 -9.96
C LYS A 244 16.19 -9.23 -10.27
N PHE A 245 15.69 -8.08 -9.86
CA PHE A 245 14.29 -7.71 -9.93
C PHE A 245 14.11 -6.51 -10.85
N LEU A 246 13.13 -6.58 -11.75
CA LEU A 246 12.62 -5.42 -12.49
C LEU A 246 11.69 -4.58 -11.61
N ALA A 247 10.91 -5.25 -10.76
CA ALA A 247 10.04 -4.62 -9.79
C ALA A 247 9.84 -5.51 -8.56
N ILE A 248 9.69 -4.89 -7.40
CA ILE A 248 9.27 -5.52 -6.15
C ILE A 248 8.07 -4.70 -5.67
N ASN A 249 6.89 -5.32 -5.56
CA ASN A 249 5.69 -4.63 -5.14
C ASN A 249 5.08 -5.32 -3.93
N ALA A 250 4.58 -4.56 -2.97
CA ALA A 250 3.71 -5.05 -1.91
C ALA A 250 2.37 -4.32 -2.04
N ALA A 251 1.31 -5.10 -2.22
CA ALA A 251 -0.05 -4.62 -2.39
C ALA A 251 -0.90 -5.06 -1.19
N SER A 252 -1.29 -4.11 -0.34
CA SER A 252 -2.09 -4.35 0.88
C SER A 252 -3.59 -4.28 0.64
N MET A 253 -3.98 -4.10 -0.62
CA MET A 253 -5.34 -4.08 -1.12
C MET A 253 -5.30 -4.37 -2.62
N SER A 254 -6.46 -4.42 -3.28
CA SER A 254 -6.48 -4.72 -4.71
C SER A 254 -5.66 -3.75 -5.55
N CYS A 255 -5.52 -2.51 -5.09
CA CYS A 255 -4.95 -1.39 -5.85
C CYS A 255 -5.69 -1.17 -7.18
N ALA A 256 -7.00 -1.48 -7.20
CA ALA A 256 -7.85 -1.29 -8.36
C ALA A 256 -8.08 0.21 -8.63
N CYS A 257 -8.19 0.54 -9.91
CA CYS A 257 -8.52 1.88 -10.37
C CYS A 257 -9.30 1.79 -11.70
N PRO A 258 -9.88 2.90 -12.20
CA PRO A 258 -10.61 2.88 -13.47
C PRO A 258 -9.80 2.35 -14.67
N ARG A 259 -8.46 2.48 -14.66
CA ARG A 259 -7.57 1.95 -15.71
C ARG A 259 -7.20 0.46 -15.53
N SER A 260 -7.26 -0.04 -14.30
CA SER A 260 -6.98 -1.43 -13.95
C SER A 260 -8.03 -1.88 -12.92
N PRO A 261 -9.22 -2.31 -13.38
CA PRO A 261 -10.37 -2.53 -12.50
C PRO A 261 -10.19 -3.73 -11.58
N LYS A 262 -9.29 -4.66 -11.90
CA LYS A 262 -8.90 -5.75 -10.99
C LYS A 262 -7.76 -5.36 -10.04
N GLY A 263 -7.02 -4.30 -10.39
CA GLY A 263 -5.85 -3.83 -9.65
C GLY A 263 -4.65 -4.75 -9.74
N LEU A 264 -3.59 -4.43 -8.99
CA LEU A 264 -2.32 -5.15 -8.98
C LEU A 264 -2.37 -6.43 -8.12
N SER A 265 -3.32 -6.58 -7.20
CA SER A 265 -3.56 -7.84 -6.48
C SER A 265 -5.05 -8.11 -6.24
N PRO A 266 -5.78 -8.71 -7.19
CA PRO A 266 -7.24 -8.82 -7.15
C PRO A 266 -7.81 -9.57 -5.94
N ALA A 267 -7.01 -10.47 -5.35
CA ALA A 267 -7.37 -11.29 -4.18
C ALA A 267 -6.85 -10.70 -2.86
N ALA A 268 -6.25 -9.51 -2.87
CA ALA A 268 -5.83 -8.83 -1.65
C ALA A 268 -7.05 -8.33 -0.86
N HIS A 269 -7.02 -8.55 0.44
CA HIS A 269 -8.06 -8.16 1.38
C HIS A 269 -7.66 -6.89 2.11
N LEU A 270 -8.67 -6.10 2.51
CA LEU A 270 -8.42 -4.84 3.21
C LEU A 270 -7.96 -5.04 4.66
N ALA A 271 -8.32 -6.16 5.31
CA ALA A 271 -8.27 -6.31 6.77
C ALA A 271 -7.98 -7.74 7.25
N ASP A 272 -7.08 -8.44 6.55
CA ASP A 272 -6.68 -9.82 6.85
C ASP A 272 -5.31 -9.94 7.54
N GLY A 273 -4.64 -8.81 7.78
CA GLY A 273 -3.33 -8.71 8.40
C GLY A 273 -2.19 -9.05 7.45
N THR A 274 -2.40 -9.00 6.14
CA THR A 274 -1.40 -9.41 5.15
C THR A 274 -1.20 -8.39 4.03
N THR A 275 -0.11 -8.56 3.30
CA THR A 275 0.15 -7.87 2.04
C THR A 275 0.65 -8.87 1.01
N ASP A 276 0.30 -8.67 -0.25
CA ASP A 276 0.75 -9.55 -1.33
C ASP A 276 2.06 -8.99 -1.91
N LEU A 277 3.16 -9.70 -1.63
CA LEU A 277 4.50 -9.42 -2.11
C LEU A 277 4.70 -10.04 -3.50
N ILE A 278 4.78 -9.18 -4.51
CA ILE A 278 4.91 -9.53 -5.93
C ILE A 278 6.34 -9.23 -6.38
N LEU A 279 7.08 -10.27 -6.73
CA LEU A 279 8.46 -10.20 -7.21
C LEU A 279 8.48 -10.40 -8.72
N VAL A 280 8.91 -9.38 -9.46
CA VAL A 280 9.11 -9.47 -10.92
C VAL A 280 10.59 -9.62 -11.19
N ARG A 281 11.02 -10.84 -11.52
CA ARG A 281 12.43 -11.14 -11.85
C ARG A 281 12.81 -10.56 -13.21
N LYS A 282 14.12 -10.45 -13.45
CA LYS A 282 14.68 -10.08 -14.75
C LYS A 282 14.08 -10.95 -15.88
N CYS A 283 13.39 -10.30 -16.80
CA CYS A 283 12.83 -10.91 -18.01
C CYS A 283 13.06 -10.03 -19.25
N SER A 284 12.65 -10.51 -20.42
CA SER A 284 12.74 -9.75 -21.67
C SER A 284 11.78 -8.55 -21.67
N ARG A 285 12.04 -7.53 -22.49
CA ARG A 285 11.12 -6.38 -22.63
C ARG A 285 9.72 -6.81 -23.10
N PHE A 286 9.65 -7.81 -23.98
CA PHE A 286 8.39 -8.35 -24.47
C PHE A 286 7.61 -9.05 -23.35
N ASP A 287 8.29 -9.85 -22.54
CA ASP A 287 7.68 -10.50 -21.38
C ASP A 287 7.20 -9.48 -20.35
N PHE A 288 7.98 -8.44 -20.10
CA PHE A 288 7.57 -7.37 -19.19
C PHE A 288 6.40 -6.55 -19.73
N LEU A 289 6.35 -6.29 -21.04
CA LEU A 289 5.17 -5.68 -21.66
C LEU A 289 3.94 -6.58 -21.51
N ARG A 290 4.10 -7.89 -21.72
CA ARG A 290 3.03 -8.86 -21.47
C ARG A 290 2.55 -8.81 -20.02
N HIS A 291 3.46 -8.68 -19.06
CA HIS A 291 3.09 -8.47 -17.66
C HIS A 291 2.30 -7.17 -17.45
N LEU A 292 2.73 -6.04 -18.02
CA LEU A 292 2.02 -4.76 -17.90
C LEU A 292 0.61 -4.81 -18.54
N LEU A 293 0.47 -5.50 -19.68
CA LEU A 293 -0.81 -5.68 -20.37
C LEU A 293 -1.76 -6.63 -19.61
N ARG A 294 -1.25 -7.50 -18.73
CA ARG A 294 -2.13 -8.34 -17.90
C ARG A 294 -2.92 -7.54 -16.87
N HIS A 295 -2.41 -6.39 -16.44
CA HIS A 295 -3.13 -5.50 -15.51
C HIS A 295 -4.37 -4.86 -16.13
N THR A 296 -4.50 -4.87 -17.47
CA THR A 296 -5.65 -4.32 -18.20
C THR A 296 -6.56 -5.39 -18.78
N ASN A 297 -6.14 -6.66 -18.78
CA ASN A 297 -6.90 -7.76 -19.35
C ASN A 297 -7.57 -8.64 -18.26
N LYS A 298 -8.23 -9.72 -18.68
CA LYS A 298 -8.94 -10.63 -17.76
C LYS A 298 -8.10 -11.82 -17.28
N GLU A 299 -6.87 -11.96 -17.75
CA GLU A 299 -6.00 -13.11 -17.44
C GLU A 299 -5.45 -13.05 -16.01
N ASP A 300 -4.87 -14.16 -15.54
CA ASP A 300 -4.12 -14.18 -14.29
C ASP A 300 -2.80 -13.41 -14.46
N GLN A 301 -2.70 -12.27 -13.79
CA GLN A 301 -1.52 -11.41 -13.77
C GLN A 301 -0.25 -12.07 -13.21
N PHE A 302 -0.39 -13.16 -12.46
CA PHE A 302 0.72 -13.88 -11.82
C PHE A 302 1.16 -15.13 -12.59
N ASP A 303 0.41 -15.57 -13.62
CA ASP A 303 0.72 -16.77 -14.40
C ASP A 303 1.86 -16.52 -15.43
N LEU A 304 3.02 -16.10 -14.92
CA LEU A 304 4.21 -15.77 -15.68
C LEU A 304 5.43 -16.36 -14.95
N ASN A 305 6.30 -17.09 -15.65
CA ASN A 305 7.44 -17.79 -15.04
C ASN A 305 8.46 -16.89 -14.32
N PHE A 306 8.40 -15.57 -14.54
CA PHE A 306 9.26 -14.57 -13.92
C PHE A 306 8.54 -13.72 -12.86
N VAL A 307 7.29 -14.04 -12.54
CA VAL A 307 6.50 -13.37 -11.51
C VAL A 307 6.21 -14.34 -10.38
N GLU A 308 6.65 -14.00 -9.18
CA GLU A 308 6.35 -14.73 -7.94
C GLU A 308 5.45 -13.85 -7.07
N VAL A 309 4.48 -14.46 -6.39
CA VAL A 309 3.60 -13.77 -5.45
C VAL A 309 3.52 -14.54 -4.14
N HIS A 310 3.70 -13.83 -3.04
CA HIS A 310 3.68 -14.38 -1.69
C HIS A 310 2.81 -13.52 -0.78
N ARG A 311 1.88 -14.14 -0.06
CA ARG A 311 1.14 -13.46 1.01
C ARG A 311 2.00 -13.41 2.26
N VAL A 312 2.31 -12.21 2.75
CA VAL A 312 3.28 -12.00 3.82
C VAL A 312 2.72 -11.08 4.90
N VAL A 313 3.24 -11.23 6.11
CA VAL A 313 2.94 -10.34 7.25
C VAL A 313 4.09 -9.35 7.52
N ARG A 314 5.29 -9.68 7.05
CA ARG A 314 6.49 -8.84 7.12
C ARG A 314 7.43 -9.16 5.98
N PHE A 315 8.12 -8.17 5.44
CA PHE A 315 9.24 -8.40 4.52
C PHE A 315 10.32 -7.33 4.65
N ARG A 316 11.52 -7.67 4.23
CA ARG A 316 12.70 -6.81 4.22
C ARG A 316 13.32 -6.87 2.84
N PHE A 317 13.79 -5.74 2.36
CA PHE A 317 14.59 -5.66 1.15
C PHE A 317 15.95 -5.04 1.45
N MET A 318 17.01 -5.72 1.04
CA MET A 318 18.38 -5.26 1.17
C MET A 318 19.03 -5.20 -0.22
N PRO A 319 19.41 -4.02 -0.73
CA PRO A 319 20.13 -3.92 -1.99
C PRO A 319 21.52 -4.57 -1.85
N ARG A 320 22.05 -5.13 -2.95
CA ARG A 320 23.34 -5.84 -2.94
C ARG A 320 24.52 -5.04 -2.35
N HIS A 321 24.50 -3.72 -2.47
CA HIS A 321 25.60 -2.86 -2.00
C HIS A 321 25.60 -2.61 -0.49
N CYS A 322 24.53 -2.96 0.22
CA CYS A 322 24.42 -2.82 1.67
C CYS A 322 24.62 -4.14 2.42
N GLN A 323 25.04 -5.21 1.73
CA GLN A 323 25.37 -6.50 2.35
C GLN A 323 26.80 -6.44 2.89
N SER A 324 27.03 -6.96 4.11
CA SER A 324 28.34 -6.93 4.77
C SER A 324 29.37 -7.80 4.04
N ASP A 325 30.66 -7.52 4.23
CA ASP A 325 31.76 -8.28 3.61
C ASP A 325 31.69 -9.80 3.89
N SER A 326 31.13 -10.19 5.04
CA SER A 326 30.87 -11.59 5.43
C SER A 326 29.79 -12.29 4.58
N ASP A 327 28.77 -11.56 4.10
CA ASP A 327 27.78 -12.08 3.14
C ASP A 327 28.37 -12.17 1.72
N LEU A 328 29.33 -11.29 1.41
CA LEU A 328 30.11 -11.30 0.17
C LEU A 328 31.09 -12.48 0.09
N GLU A 329 31.66 -12.90 1.22
CA GLU A 329 32.56 -14.07 1.30
C GLU A 329 31.82 -15.39 1.02
N LEU A 330 30.56 -15.52 1.45
CA LEU A 330 29.70 -16.64 1.07
C LEU A 330 29.43 -16.65 -0.44
N ASP A 331 29.18 -15.49 -1.05
CA ASP A 331 29.02 -15.34 -2.51
C ASP A 331 30.33 -15.70 -3.29
N LEU A 332 31.51 -15.46 -2.71
CA LEU A 332 32.81 -15.82 -3.31
C LEU A 332 33.10 -17.33 -3.24
N LEU A 333 32.57 -18.02 -2.23
CA LEU A 333 32.66 -19.47 -2.11
C LEU A 333 31.71 -20.20 -3.07
N GLU A 334 30.53 -19.63 -3.36
CA GLU A 334 29.58 -20.19 -4.33
C GLU A 334 29.96 -19.89 -5.80
N ASN A 335 30.52 -18.71 -6.09
CA ASN A 335 30.90 -18.31 -7.45
C ASN A 335 32.42 -18.24 -7.65
N GLY A 336 33.02 -19.41 -7.86
CA GLY A 336 34.43 -19.55 -8.19
C GLY A 336 34.89 -18.67 -9.38
N LYS A 337 35.94 -17.87 -9.13
CA LYS A 337 36.94 -17.35 -10.08
C LYS A 337 36.62 -16.15 -11.01
N ARG A 338 35.65 -15.26 -10.74
CA ARG A 338 35.39 -14.10 -11.64
C ARG A 338 35.33 -12.67 -11.05
N GLN A 339 35.73 -12.43 -9.80
CA GLN A 339 35.47 -11.12 -9.15
C GLN A 339 36.70 -10.27 -8.79
N ILE A 340 37.94 -10.63 -9.16
CA ILE A 340 39.13 -9.84 -8.77
C ILE A 340 39.24 -8.51 -9.54
N PHE A 341 38.65 -8.40 -10.74
CA PHE A 341 38.67 -7.16 -11.53
C PHE A 341 37.49 -6.21 -11.29
N GLY A 342 36.46 -6.62 -10.53
CA GLY A 342 35.25 -5.82 -10.29
C GLY A 342 35.43 -4.70 -9.27
N GLN A 343 36.43 -4.82 -8.39
CA GLN A 343 36.63 -3.90 -7.27
C GLN A 343 37.32 -2.59 -7.68
N ILE A 344 38.07 -2.58 -8.80
CA ILE A 344 38.86 -1.41 -9.24
C ILE A 344 37.99 -0.37 -9.97
N CYS A 345 36.83 -0.73 -10.55
CA CYS A 345 35.95 0.22 -11.26
C CYS A 345 34.88 0.88 -10.36
N ARG A 346 34.81 0.56 -9.06
CA ARG A 346 33.80 1.15 -8.16
C ARG A 346 34.08 2.62 -7.80
N ASP A 347 35.35 3.04 -7.82
CA ASP A 347 35.76 4.36 -7.33
C ASP A 347 36.22 5.35 -8.41
N HIS A 348 36.14 4.99 -9.70
CA HIS A 348 36.57 5.90 -10.77
C HIS A 348 35.40 6.72 -11.34
N PRO A 349 35.35 8.06 -11.17
CA PRO A 349 34.24 8.91 -11.61
C PRO A 349 34.04 9.01 -13.14
N ALA A 350 34.84 8.30 -13.92
CA ALA A 350 34.75 8.20 -15.38
C ALA A 350 34.29 6.81 -15.87
N CYS A 351 34.32 5.80 -15.00
CA CYS A 351 33.67 4.51 -15.22
C CYS A 351 32.20 4.77 -14.87
N GLY A 352 31.28 4.83 -15.85
CA GLY A 352 29.84 5.09 -15.64
C GLY A 352 29.10 4.03 -14.80
N CYS A 353 29.82 3.30 -13.94
CA CYS A 353 29.42 2.23 -13.07
C CYS A 353 28.98 2.74 -11.69
N ALA A 354 28.30 3.89 -11.63
CA ALA A 354 27.54 4.22 -10.43
C ALA A 354 26.49 3.11 -10.20
N PRO A 355 26.33 2.59 -8.98
CA PRO A 355 25.25 1.66 -8.69
C PRO A 355 23.93 2.33 -9.05
N ALA A 356 23.23 1.85 -10.08
CA ALA A 356 21.87 2.30 -10.36
C ALA A 356 20.97 1.75 -9.24
N TYR A 357 20.59 2.61 -8.31
CA TYR A 357 19.56 2.30 -7.30
C TYR A 357 18.24 2.93 -7.73
N SER A 358 17.15 2.19 -7.53
CA SER A 358 15.80 2.74 -7.67
C SER A 358 15.38 3.41 -6.37
N SER A 359 14.23 4.07 -6.39
CA SER A 359 13.54 4.57 -5.22
C SER A 359 12.26 3.76 -4.97
N TRP A 360 11.74 3.79 -3.75
CA TRP A 360 10.42 3.20 -3.46
C TRP A 360 9.32 4.23 -3.72
N ASN A 361 8.26 3.81 -4.41
CA ASN A 361 6.95 4.44 -4.41
C ASN A 361 6.14 3.88 -3.24
N CYS A 362 5.75 4.72 -2.30
CA CYS A 362 4.90 4.41 -1.16
C CYS A 362 3.62 5.25 -1.29
N ASP A 363 2.52 4.66 -1.77
CA ASP A 363 1.22 5.33 -1.98
C ASP A 363 1.30 6.66 -2.77
N GLY A 364 2.19 6.72 -3.75
CA GLY A 364 2.41 7.91 -4.59
C GLY A 364 3.51 8.85 -4.08
N GLU A 365 4.24 8.47 -3.03
CA GLU A 365 5.31 9.25 -2.42
C GLU A 365 6.65 8.52 -2.48
N ILE A 366 7.74 9.26 -2.64
CA ILE A 366 9.08 8.67 -2.83
C ILE A 366 9.76 8.49 -1.47
N LEU A 367 10.24 7.28 -1.17
CA LEU A 367 11.09 7.04 0.01
C LEU A 367 12.56 7.34 -0.28
N THR A 368 13.27 7.81 0.74
CA THR A 368 14.68 8.19 0.66
C THR A 368 15.65 7.02 0.77
N HIS A 369 15.24 5.92 1.42
CA HIS A 369 16.09 4.75 1.66
C HIS A 369 15.69 3.58 0.76
N THR A 370 16.68 2.86 0.25
CA THR A 370 16.47 1.66 -0.58
C THR A 370 16.26 0.42 0.28
N ALA A 371 17.06 0.26 1.35
CA ALA A 371 16.89 -0.83 2.30
C ALA A 371 15.70 -0.54 3.22
N ILE A 372 14.75 -1.46 3.33
CA ILE A 372 13.54 -1.26 4.14
C ILE A 372 13.14 -2.55 4.87
N ASP A 373 12.49 -2.37 6.02
CA ASP A 373 11.73 -3.38 6.77
C ASP A 373 10.26 -2.95 6.78
N VAL A 374 9.37 -3.85 6.40
CA VAL A 374 7.95 -3.58 6.22
C VAL A 374 7.16 -4.57 7.04
N ARG A 375 6.32 -4.09 7.94
CA ARG A 375 5.43 -4.91 8.78
C ARG A 375 3.97 -4.50 8.57
N VAL A 376 3.10 -5.50 8.42
CA VAL A 376 1.65 -5.29 8.30
C VAL A 376 1.01 -5.26 9.68
N HIS A 377 0.16 -4.25 9.93
CA HIS A 377 -0.63 -4.09 11.14
C HIS A 377 -2.10 -4.33 10.82
N CYS A 378 -2.65 -5.40 11.36
CA CYS A 378 -4.01 -5.85 11.09
C CYS A 378 -5.04 -4.87 11.68
N ARG A 379 -5.95 -4.35 10.85
CA ARG A 379 -7.10 -3.50 11.23
C ARG A 379 -6.71 -2.25 12.02
N LEU A 380 -5.57 -1.64 11.68
CA LEU A 380 -5.04 -0.48 12.41
C LEU A 380 -5.95 0.76 12.29
N ILE A 381 -6.67 0.91 11.18
CA ILE A 381 -7.62 2.00 10.94
C ILE A 381 -9.00 1.47 10.53
N LYS A 382 -10.00 2.33 10.64
CA LYS A 382 -11.37 2.06 10.19
C LYS A 382 -11.84 3.16 9.25
N LEU A 383 -12.50 2.76 8.16
CA LEU A 383 -13.06 3.66 7.17
C LEU A 383 -14.58 3.73 7.29
N PHE A 384 -15.15 4.89 6.98
CA PHE A 384 -16.57 5.03 6.65
C PHE A 384 -16.81 4.54 5.21
N ALA A 385 -16.71 3.23 5.04
CA ALA A 385 -16.91 2.54 3.78
C ALA A 385 -17.51 1.18 4.07
N ARG A 386 -18.18 0.59 3.07
CA ARG A 386 -18.79 -0.74 3.18
C ARG A 386 -18.01 -1.84 2.45
N GLY A 387 -17.05 -1.48 1.60
CA GLY A 387 -16.47 -2.40 0.62
C GLY A 387 -17.18 -2.29 -0.73
N ILE A 388 -16.57 -2.87 -1.77
CA ILE A 388 -17.10 -2.86 -3.14
C ILE A 388 -18.38 -3.72 -3.19
N GLU A 389 -19.52 -3.09 -3.47
CA GLU A 389 -20.79 -3.78 -3.67
C GLU A 389 -20.83 -4.47 -5.05
N GLU A 390 -21.45 -5.65 -5.15
CA GLU A 390 -21.76 -6.22 -6.46
C GLU A 390 -22.93 -5.46 -7.07
N PRO A 391 -22.87 -5.11 -8.37
CA PRO A 391 -24.06 -4.65 -9.05
C PRO A 391 -25.07 -5.79 -8.96
N GLN A 392 -26.19 -5.54 -8.28
CA GLN A 392 -27.34 -6.42 -8.36
C GLN A 392 -27.69 -6.49 -9.83
N VAL A 393 -27.48 -7.65 -10.45
CA VAL A 393 -28.10 -7.95 -11.74
C VAL A 393 -29.58 -8.00 -11.41
N PHE A 394 -30.26 -6.87 -11.56
CA PHE A 394 -31.70 -6.91 -11.81
C PHE A 394 -31.80 -7.68 -13.12
N GLU A 395 -32.01 -8.99 -13.03
CA GLU A 395 -32.68 -9.70 -14.13
C GLU A 395 -33.98 -8.94 -14.32
N ASP A 396 -34.04 -8.16 -15.40
CA ASP A 396 -35.30 -7.61 -15.87
C ASP A 396 -36.24 -8.81 -16.03
N LEU A 397 -37.10 -9.01 -15.03
CA LEU A 397 -38.34 -9.76 -15.15
C LEU A 397 -39.20 -8.97 -16.15
N THR A 398 -38.82 -9.05 -17.41
CA THR A 398 -39.62 -8.64 -18.54
C THR A 398 -40.85 -9.54 -18.50
N ASN A 399 -41.95 -8.93 -18.04
CA ASN A 399 -43.34 -9.33 -18.19
C ASN A 399 -43.57 -10.50 -19.15
N PRO A 400 -44.09 -11.66 -18.69
CA PRO A 400 -44.75 -12.60 -19.57
C PRO A 400 -46.17 -12.11 -19.83
N CYS A 401 -46.33 -10.99 -20.53
CA CYS A 401 -47.62 -10.56 -21.08
C CYS A 401 -47.44 -9.48 -22.15
N ALA A 402 -47.83 -9.85 -23.38
CA ALA A 402 -47.91 -9.12 -24.66
C ALA A 402 -46.92 -9.74 -25.68
N ILE A 403 -47.31 -10.46 -26.73
CA ILE A 403 -48.58 -10.64 -27.47
C ILE A 403 -48.70 -12.11 -27.87
#